data_AF-A0A920UHS5-F1
#
_entry.id   AF-A0A920UHS5-F1
#
_cell.length_a   1.000
_cell.length_b   1.000
_cell.length_c   1.000
_cell.angle_alpha   90.00
_cell.angle_beta   90.00
_cell.angle_gamma   90.00
#
_symmetry.space_group_name_H-M   'P 1'
#
loop_
_entity.id
_entity.type
_entity.pdbx_description
1 polymer ?
#
loop_
_entity_poly.entity_id
_entity_poly.type
_entity_poly.pdbx_seq_one_letter_code
_entity_poly.pdbx_strand_id
1 'polypeptide(L)'
;MQFLSDVQIPCDICRGKRFNSETLQIFYKNRTIQDVLEMTVKEAESFFSAVPKIHAILQTLLDVGLGYIKLGQPSTTLSGGEAQRVKISSELRKKATGNTIYILDEPTTGLHFQDIRLLLSCLNELVDHGNTVLVIEHNLDVLKVADHVIELGPGGGQYGGELVCDGPPEYLGEKQTLTGKFLKQIFSEDANSKSCNFVDEGRVVDEKSVNFQRLGEKKSLEYKDLEDQNIRNLITQRDILIKGASKNNLRHVDVCIPNSKMTVITGVSGSGKTSLAFDTIFAEGQARYLESLSTYARRFLGRMDKAPVDAIDGLSPAIAINQKSTGRNPRSTVATTTEIYDYLRLLYARIGKAHCPKTGKPLIGYSSSSAAAYCTEHFDGERVELLAPLYLPGSSKIFLLDHPKNLSNVIDSLVKEGFVRININGESIRLDEWDEIITDQKVQDGLEFTRNTTVDLVIDRLLVSKVDQKRLAEAIENAFHRGHGLVKICMTDRNLKPKFYQKHLPMWKADFFSWKN
;
A
#
# COMPACT_ATOMS: atom_id res chain seq x y z
N MET A 1 -1.63 7.55 -0.89
CA MET A 1 -0.53 8.53 -0.94
C MET A 1 -0.75 9.54 0.17
N GLN A 2 0.20 9.70 1.09
CA GLN A 2 0.12 10.73 2.12
C GLN A 2 0.67 12.01 1.50
N PHE A 3 -0.23 12.92 1.12
CA PHE A 3 0.10 14.13 0.36
C PHE A 3 0.64 15.28 1.22
N LEU A 4 0.61 15.17 2.55
CA LEU A 4 0.98 16.25 3.48
C LEU A 4 2.06 15.78 4.47
N SER A 5 3.02 16.67 4.70
CA SER A 5 4.07 16.54 5.73
C SER A 5 3.47 16.63 7.14
N ASP A 6 4.09 15.97 8.12
CA ASP A 6 3.70 16.11 9.52
C ASP A 6 4.04 17.53 10.01
N VAL A 7 3.05 18.28 10.51
CA VAL A 7 3.25 19.63 11.08
C VAL A 7 3.67 19.48 12.54
N GLN A 8 4.85 20.00 12.89
CA GLN A 8 5.36 20.02 14.27
C GLN A 8 5.35 21.45 14.80
N ILE A 9 4.59 21.69 15.87
CA ILE A 9 4.52 22.99 16.54
C ILE A 9 5.33 22.91 17.84
N PRO A 10 6.27 23.85 18.10
CA PRO A 10 6.99 23.89 19.37
C PRO A 10 6.01 24.11 20.53
N CYS A 11 6.18 23.35 21.61
CA CYS A 11 5.32 23.48 22.80
C CYS A 11 5.49 24.85 23.47
N ASP A 12 4.39 25.55 23.78
CA ASP A 12 4.44 26.88 24.38
C ASP A 12 5.03 26.92 25.80
N ILE A 13 4.96 25.79 26.52
CA ILE A 13 5.45 25.68 27.91
C ILE A 13 6.96 25.49 27.93
N CYS A 14 7.47 24.44 27.28
CA CYS A 14 8.89 24.09 27.32
C CYS A 14 9.69 24.67 26.15
N ARG A 15 9.03 25.26 25.14
CA ARG A 15 9.63 25.80 23.91
C ARG A 15 10.56 24.82 23.20
N GLY A 16 10.20 23.54 23.22
CA GLY A 16 10.98 22.46 22.62
C GLY A 16 12.08 21.85 23.49
N LYS A 17 12.28 22.34 24.73
CA LYS A 17 13.29 21.80 25.66
C LYS A 17 12.90 20.47 26.31
N ARG A 18 11.62 20.10 26.28
CA ARG A 18 11.08 18.81 26.78
C ARG A 18 11.26 18.54 28.29
N PHE A 19 11.69 19.52 29.07
CA PHE A 19 11.81 19.45 30.53
C PHE A 19 10.98 20.55 31.22
N ASN A 20 10.64 20.33 32.49
CA ASN A 20 10.03 21.35 33.35
C ASN A 20 11.06 22.39 33.84
N SER A 21 10.57 23.49 34.39
CA SER A 21 11.40 24.59 34.90
C SER A 21 12.38 24.14 35.98
N GLU A 22 11.96 23.23 36.85
CA GLU A 22 12.76 22.76 38.00
C GLU A 22 13.97 21.95 37.52
N THR A 23 13.81 21.09 36.51
CA THR A 23 14.91 20.30 35.94
C THR A 23 15.92 21.20 35.22
N LEU A 24 15.45 22.26 34.55
CA LEU A 24 16.30 23.20 33.82
C LEU A 24 17.12 24.12 34.73
N GLN A 25 16.90 24.09 36.05
CA GLN A 25 17.72 24.81 37.03
C GLN A 25 18.92 24.01 37.54
N ILE A 26 19.04 22.73 37.15
CA ILE A 26 20.16 21.87 37.56
C ILE A 26 21.32 22.02 36.57
N PHE A 27 22.50 22.34 37.09
CA PHE A 27 23.72 22.55 36.30
C PHE A 27 24.79 21.49 36.60
N TYR A 28 25.46 21.03 35.55
CA TYR A 28 26.71 20.28 35.62
C TYR A 28 27.74 20.97 34.75
N LYS A 29 28.91 21.35 35.31
CA LYS A 29 29.95 22.16 34.65
C LYS A 29 29.37 23.37 33.89
N ASN A 30 28.49 24.15 34.54
CA ASN A 30 27.81 25.32 33.98
C ASN A 30 26.94 25.05 32.75
N ARG A 31 26.47 23.81 32.56
CA ARG A 31 25.54 23.42 31.50
C ARG A 31 24.31 22.75 32.10
N THR A 32 23.13 23.10 31.59
CA THR A 32 21.87 22.40 31.90
C THR A 32 21.77 21.12 31.08
N ILE A 33 20.81 20.23 31.41
CA ILE A 33 20.54 19.04 30.60
C ILE A 33 20.17 19.39 29.15
N GLN A 34 19.48 20.51 28.92
CA GLN A 34 19.15 20.97 27.58
C GLN A 34 20.40 21.36 26.79
N ASP A 35 21.33 22.10 27.41
CA ASP A 35 22.56 22.50 26.75
C ASP A 35 23.39 21.27 26.35
N VAL A 36 23.42 20.24 27.21
CA VAL A 36 24.07 18.96 26.91
C VAL A 36 23.40 18.25 25.73
N LEU A 37 22.06 18.24 25.67
CA LEU A 37 21.33 17.63 24.55
C LEU A 37 21.49 18.41 23.23
N GLU A 38 21.86 19.69 23.28
CA GLU A 38 22.17 20.48 22.09
C GLU A 38 23.60 20.29 21.57
N MET A 39 24.51 19.72 22.39
CA MET A 39 25.86 19.37 21.98
C MET A 39 25.85 18.26 20.93
N THR A 40 26.80 18.35 20.02
CA THR A 40 27.17 17.22 19.15
C THR A 40 27.80 16.09 19.96
N VAL A 41 27.75 14.86 19.46
CA VAL A 41 28.42 13.71 20.09
C VAL A 41 29.90 14.00 20.35
N LYS A 42 30.58 14.67 19.40
CA LYS A 42 31.99 15.06 19.54
C LYS A 42 32.22 16.05 20.69
N GLU A 43 31.39 17.07 20.81
CA GLU A 43 31.49 18.04 21.92
C GLU A 43 31.18 17.38 23.26
N ALA A 44 30.15 16.52 23.30
CA ALA A 44 29.75 15.81 24.50
C ALA A 44 30.82 14.81 24.97
N GLU A 45 31.49 14.12 24.05
CA GLU A 45 32.58 13.19 24.36
C GLU A 45 33.66 13.91 25.17
N SER A 46 34.14 15.04 24.65
CA SER A 46 35.18 15.83 25.29
C SER A 46 34.70 16.40 26.64
N PHE A 47 33.43 16.80 26.74
CA PHE A 47 32.82 17.33 27.96
C PHE A 47 32.70 16.28 29.09
N PHE A 48 32.39 15.02 28.73
CA PHE A 48 32.22 13.88 29.65
C PHE A 48 33.44 12.96 29.75
N SER A 49 34.61 13.35 29.22
CA SER A 49 35.88 12.61 29.30
C SER A 49 36.22 12.09 30.71
N ALA A 50 35.90 12.86 31.76
CA ALA A 50 36.12 12.47 33.15
C ALA A 50 35.12 11.42 33.72
N VAL A 51 34.08 11.05 32.96
CA VAL A 51 33.04 10.09 33.37
C VAL A 51 33.10 8.85 32.47
N PRO A 52 33.85 7.80 32.86
CA PRO A 52 34.21 6.70 31.96
C PRO A 52 33.02 5.99 31.30
N LYS A 53 31.93 5.78 32.05
CA LYS A 53 30.72 5.12 31.53
C LYS A 53 30.05 5.91 30.40
N ILE A 54 30.03 7.25 30.49
CA ILE A 54 29.44 8.12 29.47
C ILE A 54 30.41 8.31 28.31
N HIS A 55 31.70 8.51 28.62
CA HIS A 55 32.73 8.64 27.60
C HIS A 55 32.81 7.41 26.70
N ALA A 56 32.79 6.19 27.24
CA ALA A 56 32.77 4.96 26.42
C ALA A 56 31.58 4.91 25.45
N ILE A 57 30.40 5.36 25.90
CA ILE A 57 29.20 5.47 25.07
C ILE A 57 29.40 6.47 23.93
N LEU A 58 29.97 7.64 24.22
CA LEU A 58 30.16 8.68 23.22
C LEU A 58 31.29 8.32 22.24
N GLN A 59 32.33 7.65 22.72
CA GLN A 59 33.43 7.15 21.92
C GLN A 59 32.93 6.17 20.86
N THR A 60 32.12 5.16 21.23
CA THR A 60 31.55 4.24 20.24
C THR A 60 30.71 4.97 19.18
N LEU A 61 30.00 6.06 19.53
CA LEU A 61 29.26 6.85 18.53
C LEU A 61 30.21 7.61 17.58
N LEU A 62 31.38 8.05 18.06
CA LEU A 62 32.41 8.65 17.23
C LEU A 62 33.06 7.64 16.30
N ASP A 63 33.35 6.44 16.79
CA ASP A 63 34.00 5.38 16.04
C ASP A 63 33.13 4.94 14.85
N VAL A 64 31.80 4.89 15.04
CA VAL A 64 30.85 4.66 13.94
C VAL A 64 30.58 5.90 13.06
N GLY A 65 31.23 7.04 13.33
CA GLY A 65 31.17 8.25 12.49
C GLY A 65 29.98 9.18 12.75
N LEU A 66 29.32 9.11 13.90
CA LEU A 66 28.15 9.93 14.24
C LEU A 66 28.49 11.20 15.04
N GLY A 67 29.73 11.66 14.96
CA GLY A 67 30.24 12.79 15.75
C GLY A 67 29.50 14.12 15.57
N TYR A 68 28.84 14.32 14.43
CA TYR A 68 28.11 15.54 14.09
C TYR A 68 26.66 15.57 14.62
N ILE A 69 26.13 14.44 15.05
CA ILE A 69 24.74 14.34 15.51
C ILE A 69 24.61 14.97 16.90
N LYS A 70 23.51 15.69 17.15
CA LYS A 70 23.19 16.22 18.47
C LYS A 70 22.58 15.15 19.36
N LEU A 71 22.94 15.12 20.65
CA LEU A 71 22.42 14.11 21.58
C LEU A 71 20.89 14.14 21.73
N GLY A 72 20.28 15.32 21.65
CA GLY A 72 18.83 15.52 21.74
C GLY A 72 18.07 15.40 20.42
N GLN A 73 18.76 15.09 19.32
CA GLN A 73 18.15 14.98 17.99
C GLN A 73 17.05 13.90 17.98
N PRO A 74 15.82 14.19 17.50
CA PRO A 74 14.77 13.18 17.43
C PRO A 74 15.19 12.01 16.53
N SER A 75 14.95 10.77 16.98
CA SER A 75 15.23 9.56 16.19
C SER A 75 14.49 9.51 14.85
N THR A 76 13.34 10.17 14.76
CA THR A 76 12.54 10.30 13.53
C THR A 76 13.18 11.19 12.46
N THR A 77 14.19 11.98 12.83
CA THR A 77 14.91 12.88 11.92
C THR A 77 16.24 12.30 11.43
N LEU A 78 16.64 11.14 11.94
CA LEU A 78 17.86 10.45 11.51
C LEU A 78 17.66 9.86 10.11
N SER A 79 18.71 9.92 9.29
CA SER A 79 18.74 9.16 8.04
C SER A 79 18.74 7.66 8.33
N GLY A 80 18.37 6.83 7.34
CA GLY A 80 18.40 5.36 7.49
C GLY A 80 19.77 4.87 7.96
N GLY A 81 20.85 5.36 7.34
CA GLY A 81 22.22 5.02 7.72
C GLY A 81 22.66 5.58 9.08
N GLU A 82 22.15 6.73 9.51
CA GLU A 82 22.40 7.24 10.86
C GLU A 82 21.71 6.38 11.92
N ALA A 83 20.42 6.09 11.74
CA ALA A 83 19.65 5.24 12.64
C ALA A 83 20.26 3.84 12.76
N GLN A 84 20.73 3.29 11.65
CA GLN A 84 21.41 2.01 11.61
C GLN A 84 22.73 2.02 12.37
N ARG A 85 23.59 3.02 12.17
CA ARG A 85 24.86 3.14 12.90
C ARG A 85 24.63 3.35 14.40
N VAL A 86 23.59 4.09 14.80
CA VAL A 86 23.19 4.18 16.22
C VAL A 86 22.85 2.79 16.77
N LYS A 87 22.08 1.98 16.03
CA LYS A 87 21.73 0.62 16.44
C LYS A 87 22.96 -0.29 16.55
N ILE A 88 23.86 -0.27 15.56
CA ILE A 88 25.10 -1.06 15.59
C ILE A 88 25.99 -0.63 16.77
N SER A 89 26.13 0.68 17.01
CA SER A 89 26.90 1.21 18.15
C SER A 89 26.38 0.73 19.51
N SER A 90 25.09 0.42 19.61
CA SER A 90 24.49 -0.13 20.83
C SER A 90 24.83 -1.61 21.03
N GLU A 91 25.04 -2.35 19.94
CA GLU A 91 25.46 -3.76 19.97
C GLU A 91 26.95 -3.91 20.26
N LEU A 92 27.81 -3.10 19.63
CA LEU A 92 29.27 -3.08 19.87
C LEU A 92 29.65 -2.86 21.35
N ARG A 93 28.78 -2.17 22.11
CA ARG A 93 29.01 -1.95 23.55
C ARG A 93 28.69 -3.14 24.43
N LYS A 94 27.87 -4.06 23.95
CA LYS A 94 27.52 -5.23 24.76
C LYS A 94 28.77 -6.08 24.91
N LYS A 95 28.90 -6.72 26.07
CA LYS A 95 29.99 -7.68 26.26
C LYS A 95 29.88 -8.77 25.21
N ALA A 96 30.94 -8.93 24.42
CA ALA A 96 31.02 -9.97 23.41
C ALA A 96 30.81 -11.35 24.06
N THR A 97 29.80 -12.07 23.59
CA THR A 97 29.56 -13.47 23.95
C THR A 97 30.25 -14.42 22.97
N GLY A 98 30.73 -13.91 21.83
CA GLY A 98 31.41 -14.67 20.77
C GLY A 98 30.54 -15.69 20.04
N ASN A 99 29.21 -15.65 20.24
CA ASN A 99 28.27 -16.66 19.72
C ASN A 99 26.95 -16.01 19.23
N THR A 100 26.95 -14.71 18.94
CA THR A 100 25.75 -14.02 18.46
C THR A 100 25.74 -13.98 16.93
N ILE A 101 24.58 -14.21 16.31
CA ILE A 101 24.39 -14.01 14.87
C ILE A 101 23.63 -12.70 14.62
N TYR A 102 24.25 -11.80 13.86
CA TYR A 102 23.66 -10.55 13.41
C TYR A 102 23.19 -10.70 11.97
N ILE A 103 21.92 -10.41 11.71
CA ILE A 103 21.35 -10.42 10.36
C ILE A 103 20.96 -8.99 9.98
N LEU A 104 21.49 -8.51 8.87
CA LEU A 104 21.25 -7.17 8.35
C LEU A 104 20.66 -7.25 6.93
N ASP A 105 19.66 -6.40 6.68
CA ASP A 105 18.95 -6.32 5.41
C ASP A 105 19.29 -4.98 4.74
N GLU A 106 19.98 -5.03 3.60
CA GLU A 106 20.45 -3.91 2.77
C GLU A 106 20.96 -2.69 3.58
N PRO A 107 21.96 -2.88 4.47
CA PRO A 107 22.44 -1.85 5.40
C PRO A 107 23.09 -0.63 4.73
N THR A 108 23.40 -0.70 3.44
CA THR A 108 24.01 0.41 2.67
C THR A 108 22.96 1.32 2.03
N THR A 109 21.68 0.97 2.12
CA THR A 109 20.60 1.72 1.46
C THR A 109 20.59 3.18 1.91
N GLY A 110 20.85 4.09 0.95
CA GLY A 110 20.87 5.52 1.20
C GLY A 110 22.14 6.04 1.90
N LEU A 111 23.18 5.22 2.04
CA LEU A 111 24.51 5.64 2.52
C LEU A 111 25.38 6.14 1.35
N HIS A 112 26.25 7.10 1.65
CA HIS A 112 27.29 7.54 0.73
C HIS A 112 28.47 6.54 0.75
N PHE A 113 29.25 6.44 -0.33
CA PHE A 113 30.42 5.53 -0.42
C PHE A 113 31.41 5.67 0.75
N GLN A 114 31.66 6.91 1.19
CA GLN A 114 32.51 7.15 2.36
C GLN A 114 31.91 6.60 3.68
N ASP A 115 30.58 6.66 3.83
CA ASP A 115 29.88 6.13 5.00
C ASP A 115 29.78 4.59 4.97
N ILE A 116 29.78 3.97 3.79
CA ILE A 116 29.82 2.51 3.63
C ILE A 116 31.09 1.93 4.25
N ARG A 117 32.24 2.59 4.07
CA ARG A 117 33.50 2.16 4.68
C ARG A 117 33.43 2.12 6.21
N LEU A 118 32.81 3.14 6.82
CA LEU A 118 32.61 3.19 8.27
C LEU A 118 31.69 2.07 8.74
N LEU A 119 30.60 1.82 8.03
CA LEU A 119 29.69 0.71 8.30
C LEU A 119 30.43 -0.63 8.24
N LEU A 120 31.22 -0.86 7.18
CA LEU A 120 32.02 -2.09 7.02
C LEU A 120 33.00 -2.27 8.19
N SER A 121 33.69 -1.22 8.62
CA SER A 121 34.55 -1.29 9.80
C SER A 121 33.77 -1.72 11.06
N CYS A 122 32.56 -1.20 11.27
CA CYS A 122 31.73 -1.58 12.41
C CYS A 122 31.26 -3.04 12.34
N LEU A 123 30.96 -3.54 11.13
CA LEU A 123 30.55 -4.93 10.94
C LEU A 123 31.73 -5.88 11.15
N ASN A 124 32.93 -5.52 10.68
CA ASN A 124 34.15 -6.29 10.92
C ASN A 124 34.49 -6.34 12.42
N GLU A 125 34.30 -5.25 13.15
CA GLU A 125 34.51 -5.25 14.61
C GLU A 125 33.57 -6.23 15.34
N LEU A 126 32.31 -6.38 14.88
CA LEU A 126 31.41 -7.40 15.40
C LEU A 126 31.93 -8.82 15.12
N VAL A 127 32.51 -9.06 13.94
CA VAL A 127 33.14 -10.34 13.58
C VAL A 127 34.38 -10.60 14.43
N ASP A 128 35.22 -9.58 14.65
CA ASP A 128 36.43 -9.66 15.49
C ASP A 128 36.10 -9.99 16.96
N HIS A 129 34.90 -9.62 17.41
CA HIS A 129 34.34 -10.03 18.71
C HIS A 129 33.87 -11.50 18.77
N GLY A 130 34.10 -12.27 17.70
CA GLY A 130 33.72 -13.67 17.54
C GLY A 130 32.28 -13.89 17.09
N ASN A 131 31.54 -12.84 16.71
CA ASN A 131 30.16 -12.99 16.25
C ASN A 131 30.10 -13.34 14.76
N THR A 132 28.96 -13.86 14.32
CA THR A 132 28.68 -14.08 12.89
C THR A 132 27.82 -12.96 12.37
N VAL A 133 28.20 -12.36 11.24
CA VAL A 133 27.44 -11.28 10.59
C VAL A 133 26.98 -11.75 9.22
N LEU A 134 25.66 -11.86 9.03
CA LEU A 134 25.02 -12.17 7.76
C LEU A 134 24.39 -10.91 7.20
N VAL A 135 24.80 -10.51 6.00
CA VAL A 135 24.32 -9.30 5.34
C VAL A 135 23.66 -9.67 4.02
N ILE A 136 22.41 -9.25 3.84
CA ILE A 136 21.75 -9.24 2.54
C ILE A 136 22.17 -7.95 1.84
N GLU A 137 22.88 -8.06 0.72
CA GLU A 137 23.33 -6.88 -0.02
C GLU A 137 23.50 -7.06 -1.53
N HIS A 138 23.48 -5.93 -2.23
CA HIS A 138 23.80 -5.80 -3.65
C HIS A 138 24.92 -4.78 -3.96
N ASN A 139 25.40 -3.98 -3.00
CA ASN A 139 26.52 -3.06 -3.21
C ASN A 139 27.85 -3.80 -3.36
N LEU A 140 28.55 -3.49 -4.44
CA LEU A 140 29.78 -4.17 -4.83
C LEU A 140 30.96 -3.90 -3.87
N ASP A 141 31.00 -2.74 -3.20
CA ASP A 141 32.02 -2.43 -2.18
C ASP A 141 31.88 -3.35 -0.96
N VAL A 142 30.65 -3.75 -0.61
CA VAL A 142 30.39 -4.70 0.49
C VAL A 142 30.73 -6.11 0.05
N LEU A 143 30.23 -6.52 -1.12
CA LEU A 143 30.45 -7.88 -1.65
C LEU A 143 31.95 -8.17 -1.82
N LYS A 144 32.73 -7.20 -2.27
CA LYS A 144 34.18 -7.32 -2.45
C LYS A 144 34.94 -7.60 -1.16
N VAL A 145 34.48 -7.06 -0.03
CA VAL A 145 35.18 -7.15 1.27
C VAL A 145 34.68 -8.33 2.11
N ALA A 146 33.56 -8.95 1.73
CA ALA A 146 32.99 -10.07 2.46
C ALA A 146 33.93 -11.28 2.51
N ASP A 147 34.01 -11.92 3.67
CA ASP A 147 34.76 -13.19 3.81
C ASP A 147 34.12 -14.32 2.98
N HIS A 148 32.81 -14.24 2.77
CA HIS A 148 32.02 -15.26 2.09
C HIS A 148 30.76 -14.65 1.45
N VAL A 149 30.42 -15.08 0.24
CA VAL A 149 29.27 -14.61 -0.53
C VAL A 149 28.41 -15.79 -0.98
N ILE A 150 27.11 -15.65 -0.78
CA ILE A 150 26.08 -16.60 -1.20
C ILE A 150 25.23 -15.92 -2.26
N GLU A 151 25.24 -16.43 -3.49
CA GLU A 151 24.39 -15.93 -4.58
C GLU A 151 23.16 -16.82 -4.77
N LEU A 152 21.98 -16.22 -4.67
CA LEU A 152 20.70 -16.84 -4.97
C LEU A 152 20.19 -16.36 -6.33
N GLY A 153 19.53 -17.25 -7.08
CA GLY A 153 19.03 -16.92 -8.41
C GLY A 153 18.45 -18.15 -9.12
N PRO A 154 18.57 -18.26 -10.46
CA PRO A 154 19.17 -17.29 -11.41
C PRO A 154 18.28 -16.05 -11.72
N GLY A 155 17.03 -16.03 -11.29
CA GLY A 155 16.09 -14.92 -11.46
C GLY A 155 15.24 -14.63 -10.23
N GLY A 156 14.25 -13.74 -10.37
CA GLY A 156 13.29 -13.43 -9.31
C GLY A 156 12.01 -14.26 -9.37
N GLY A 157 11.31 -14.39 -8.24
CA GLY A 157 10.01 -15.06 -8.15
C GLY A 157 10.12 -16.57 -8.42
N GLN A 158 9.31 -17.09 -9.34
CA GLN A 158 9.29 -18.52 -9.68
C GLN A 158 10.58 -19.03 -10.35
N TYR A 159 11.45 -18.12 -10.80
CA TYR A 159 12.73 -18.42 -11.47
C TYR A 159 13.94 -18.24 -10.51
N GLY A 160 13.68 -18.08 -9.22
CA GLY A 160 14.69 -17.93 -8.18
C GLY A 160 14.63 -19.06 -7.14
N GLY A 161 15.34 -18.86 -6.04
CA GLY A 161 15.33 -19.78 -4.89
C GLY A 161 16.35 -20.91 -4.98
N GLU A 162 17.22 -20.90 -5.98
CA GLU A 162 18.34 -21.83 -6.09
C GLU A 162 19.65 -21.19 -5.62
N LEU A 163 20.53 -21.99 -5.03
CA LEU A 163 21.90 -21.60 -4.71
C LEU A 163 22.72 -21.63 -5.99
N VAL A 164 23.04 -20.45 -6.52
CA VAL A 164 23.77 -20.31 -7.78
C VAL A 164 25.27 -20.42 -7.55
N CYS A 165 25.75 -19.83 -6.46
CA CYS A 165 27.15 -19.92 -6.06
C CYS A 165 27.32 -19.67 -4.56
N ASP A 166 28.36 -20.28 -4.00
CA ASP A 166 28.69 -20.27 -2.58
C ASP A 166 30.21 -20.28 -2.45
N GLY A 167 30.78 -19.23 -1.86
CA GLY A 167 32.24 -19.11 -1.71
C GLY A 167 32.74 -17.67 -1.53
N PRO A 168 34.07 -17.46 -1.48
CA PRO A 168 34.65 -16.13 -1.37
C PRO A 168 34.38 -15.28 -2.61
N PRO A 169 34.42 -13.94 -2.51
CA PRO A 169 34.05 -13.05 -3.60
C PRO A 169 34.94 -13.20 -4.84
N GLU A 170 36.21 -13.57 -4.67
CA GLU A 170 37.13 -13.86 -5.79
C GLU A 170 36.66 -15.06 -6.60
N TYR A 171 36.24 -16.13 -5.91
CA TYR A 171 35.68 -17.32 -6.56
C TYR A 171 34.40 -16.99 -7.33
N LEU A 172 33.54 -16.14 -6.75
CA LEU A 172 32.32 -15.69 -7.40
C LEU A 172 32.61 -14.88 -8.68
N GLY A 173 33.66 -14.04 -8.67
CA GLY A 173 34.11 -13.27 -9.83
C GLY A 173 34.63 -14.13 -10.99
N GLU A 174 35.08 -15.35 -10.74
CA GLU A 174 35.46 -16.30 -11.80
C GLU A 174 34.26 -17.00 -12.45
N LYS A 175 33.12 -17.07 -11.74
CA LYS A 175 31.90 -17.69 -12.26
C LYS A 175 31.14 -16.77 -13.19
N GLN A 176 30.42 -17.36 -14.14
CA GLN A 176 29.55 -16.62 -15.06
C GLN A 176 28.15 -16.36 -14.48
N THR A 177 28.06 -16.07 -13.19
CA THR A 177 26.79 -15.70 -12.53
C THR A 177 26.43 -14.24 -12.79
N LEU A 178 25.24 -13.79 -12.36
CA LEU A 178 24.83 -12.39 -12.59
C LEU A 178 25.72 -11.45 -11.78
N THR A 179 25.92 -11.75 -10.50
CA THR A 179 26.76 -10.95 -9.61
C THR A 179 28.25 -11.10 -9.94
N GLY A 180 28.70 -12.32 -10.27
CA GLY A 180 30.09 -12.61 -10.62
C GLY A 180 30.62 -11.77 -11.78
N LYS A 181 29.78 -11.48 -12.78
CA LYS A 181 30.15 -10.59 -13.91
C LYS A 181 30.53 -9.17 -13.46
N PHE A 182 29.82 -8.61 -12.48
CA PHE A 182 30.11 -7.28 -11.95
C PHE A 182 31.33 -7.29 -11.03
N LEU A 183 31.46 -8.30 -10.16
CA LEU A 183 32.63 -8.46 -9.30
C LEU A 183 33.93 -8.61 -10.10
N LYS A 184 33.89 -9.36 -11.21
CA LYS A 184 35.05 -9.54 -12.09
C LYS A 184 35.60 -8.22 -12.64
N GLN A 185 34.72 -7.29 -12.99
CA GLN A 185 35.12 -5.97 -13.52
C GLN A 185 35.88 -5.18 -12.45
N ILE A 186 35.39 -5.15 -11.22
CA ILE A 186 36.03 -4.42 -10.12
C ILE A 186 37.40 -5.00 -9.77
N PHE A 187 37.51 -6.34 -9.65
CA PHE A 187 38.79 -6.97 -9.37
C PHE A 187 39.82 -6.71 -10.47
N SER A 188 39.38 -6.61 -11.73
CA SER A 188 40.27 -6.27 -12.85
C SER A 188 40.72 -4.80 -12.86
N GLU A 189 39.86 -3.88 -12.42
CA GLU A 189 40.20 -2.46 -12.28
C GLU A 189 41.19 -2.20 -11.13
N ASP A 190 41.05 -2.90 -10.00
CA ASP A 190 41.97 -2.79 -8.87
C ASP A 190 43.33 -3.44 -9.11
N ALA A 191 43.39 -4.51 -9.92
CA ALA A 191 44.65 -5.11 -10.34
C ALA A 191 45.45 -4.14 -11.24
N ASN A 192 44.76 -3.35 -12.08
CA ASN A 192 45.36 -2.33 -12.91
C ASN A 192 45.70 -1.04 -12.13
N SER A 193 44.93 -0.68 -11.10
CA SER A 193 45.20 0.51 -10.27
C SER A 193 46.45 0.37 -9.39
N LYS A 194 46.89 -0.86 -9.07
CA LYS A 194 48.21 -1.13 -8.44
C LYS A 194 49.42 -0.86 -9.35
N SER A 195 49.21 -0.54 -10.63
CA SER A 195 50.27 -0.15 -11.58
C SER A 195 50.30 1.35 -11.93
N CYS A 196 49.41 2.15 -11.37
CA CYS A 196 49.40 3.59 -11.60
C CYS A 196 50.40 4.31 -10.69
N ASN A 197 51.67 4.32 -11.11
CA ASN A 197 52.59 5.38 -10.72
C ASN A 197 51.95 6.74 -11.04
N PHE A 198 51.98 7.65 -10.06
CA PHE A 198 51.86 9.08 -10.32
C PHE A 198 52.96 9.49 -11.30
N VAL A 199 52.66 9.61 -12.59
CA VAL A 199 53.39 10.49 -13.52
C VAL A 199 52.47 10.97 -14.64
N ASP A 200 52.36 12.29 -14.68
CA ASP A 200 52.33 13.22 -15.81
C ASP A 200 52.17 12.71 -17.27
N GLU A 201 51.38 13.49 -17.99
CA GLU A 201 51.24 13.71 -19.44
C GLU A 201 51.92 12.75 -20.45
N GLY A 202 51.13 12.31 -21.45
CA GLY A 202 51.65 12.17 -22.82
C GLY A 202 51.25 10.93 -23.62
N ARG A 203 50.17 11.09 -24.38
CA ARG A 203 49.92 10.60 -25.76
C ARG A 203 49.78 9.09 -26.11
N VAL A 204 48.55 8.83 -26.62
CA VAL A 204 48.16 8.24 -27.93
C VAL A 204 48.65 6.83 -28.31
N VAL A 205 47.72 5.85 -28.42
CA VAL A 205 47.58 4.96 -29.61
C VAL A 205 46.13 4.47 -29.80
N ASP A 206 45.78 4.37 -31.08
CA ASP A 206 44.55 4.08 -31.82
C ASP A 206 43.51 3.06 -31.33
N GLU A 207 42.25 3.51 -31.43
CA GLU A 207 41.03 2.71 -31.51
C GLU A 207 40.82 2.17 -32.94
N LYS A 208 40.58 0.86 -33.07
CA LYS A 208 39.62 0.38 -34.05
C LYS A 208 38.60 -0.56 -33.41
N SER A 209 37.35 -0.17 -33.67
CA SER A 209 36.09 -0.91 -33.64
C SER A 209 35.48 -1.29 -32.30
N VAL A 210 34.70 -0.38 -31.71
CA VAL A 210 33.26 -0.64 -31.40
C VAL A 210 32.44 0.64 -31.61
N ASN A 211 31.39 0.53 -32.43
CA ASN A 211 30.53 1.64 -32.88
C ASN A 211 29.56 2.10 -31.78
N PHE A 212 29.88 3.20 -31.07
CA PHE A 212 28.92 3.99 -30.29
C PHE A 212 28.47 5.20 -31.11
N GLN A 213 27.51 5.00 -32.02
CA GLN A 213 26.95 6.13 -32.75
C GLN A 213 25.83 6.81 -31.95
N ARG A 214 26.08 8.11 -31.69
CA ARG A 214 25.18 9.21 -31.31
C ARG A 214 25.01 9.51 -29.82
N LEU A 215 26.07 10.10 -29.26
CA LEU A 215 26.01 11.25 -28.33
C LEU A 215 27.19 12.18 -28.67
N GLY A 216 27.10 12.87 -29.82
CA GLY A 216 27.88 14.09 -30.06
C GLY A 216 27.18 15.24 -29.34
N GLU A 217 27.84 16.18 -28.67
CA GLU A 217 29.20 16.70 -28.84
C GLU A 217 29.87 16.91 -27.48
N LYS A 218 31.13 16.51 -27.34
CA LYS A 218 32.01 16.94 -26.26
C LYS A 218 32.38 18.41 -26.47
N LYS A 219 31.94 19.29 -25.57
CA LYS A 219 32.68 20.52 -25.25
C LYS A 219 33.43 20.27 -23.94
N SER A 220 34.70 19.92 -24.06
CA SER A 220 35.68 19.99 -22.98
C SER A 220 35.86 21.45 -22.58
N LEU A 221 35.46 21.80 -21.36
CA LEU A 221 35.82 23.07 -20.73
C LEU A 221 36.86 22.75 -19.66
N GLU A 222 38.10 23.16 -19.92
CA GLU A 222 39.18 23.18 -18.92
C GLU A 222 38.82 24.21 -17.84
N TYR A 223 38.75 23.74 -16.60
CA TYR A 223 38.49 24.55 -15.42
C TYR A 223 39.80 25.17 -14.92
N LYS A 224 40.19 26.30 -15.51
CA LYS A 224 41.07 27.26 -14.81
C LYS A 224 40.58 28.69 -15.11
N ASP A 225 40.22 29.37 -14.02
CA ASP A 225 40.12 30.82 -13.87
C ASP A 225 39.18 31.57 -14.83
N LEU A 226 37.85 31.53 -14.58
CA LEU A 226 36.91 32.44 -15.24
C LEU A 226 35.79 32.92 -14.31
N GLU A 227 35.79 34.25 -14.13
CA GLU A 227 34.88 35.09 -13.39
C GLU A 227 33.43 35.04 -13.89
N ASP A 228 32.51 35.46 -13.00
CA ASP A 228 31.03 35.49 -12.97
C ASP A 228 30.22 35.74 -14.26
N GLN A 229 30.83 36.01 -15.42
CA GLN A 229 30.10 36.48 -16.60
C GLN A 229 29.60 35.37 -17.53
N ASN A 230 30.18 34.15 -17.51
CA ASN A 230 29.81 33.08 -18.44
C ASN A 230 28.69 32.13 -17.97
N ILE A 231 28.34 32.11 -16.66
CA ILE A 231 27.24 31.27 -16.15
C ILE A 231 25.88 31.74 -16.71
N ARG A 232 25.73 33.03 -16.99
CA ARG A 232 24.48 33.60 -17.53
C ARG A 232 24.13 33.09 -18.94
N ASN A 233 25.11 32.66 -19.72
CA ASN A 233 24.90 32.21 -21.10
C ASN A 233 24.52 30.72 -21.23
N LEU A 234 24.50 29.97 -20.13
CA LEU A 234 24.06 28.56 -20.07
C LEU A 234 22.67 28.39 -19.43
N ILE A 235 22.10 29.46 -18.88
CA ILE A 235 20.75 29.46 -18.31
C ILE A 235 19.76 29.59 -19.45
N THR A 236 19.10 28.49 -19.81
CA THR A 236 17.93 28.57 -20.69
C THR A 236 16.78 29.20 -19.91
N GLN A 237 15.84 29.86 -20.60
CA GLN A 237 14.73 30.64 -20.01
C GLN A 237 13.79 29.84 -19.08
N ARG A 238 14.04 28.54 -18.87
CA ARG A 238 13.22 27.63 -18.07
C ARG A 238 13.98 26.88 -16.96
N ASP A 239 15.26 27.15 -16.74
CA ASP A 239 16.03 26.49 -15.67
C ASP A 239 15.48 26.85 -14.28
N ILE A 240 15.62 25.92 -13.34
CA ILE A 240 15.14 26.11 -11.98
C ILE A 240 16.24 26.81 -11.19
N LEU A 241 16.01 28.08 -10.85
CA LEU A 241 16.97 28.90 -10.10
C LEU A 241 16.51 28.97 -8.66
N ILE A 242 17.36 28.52 -7.73
CA ILE A 242 17.11 28.55 -6.29
C ILE A 242 18.09 29.53 -5.68
N LYS A 243 17.59 30.46 -4.85
CA LYS A 243 18.41 31.43 -4.13
C LYS A 243 18.14 31.42 -2.64
N GLY A 244 19.19 31.42 -1.84
CA GLY A 244 19.12 31.60 -0.40
C GLY A 244 18.42 30.46 0.35
N ALA A 245 18.47 29.22 -0.16
CA ALA A 245 17.87 28.09 0.55
C ALA A 245 18.53 27.91 1.92
N SER A 246 17.74 27.99 2.99
CA SER A 246 18.23 28.05 4.38
C SER A 246 17.52 27.07 5.33
N LYS A 247 16.80 26.09 4.78
CA LYS A 247 16.13 25.06 5.58
C LYS A 247 17.15 24.19 6.31
N ASN A 248 16.94 23.99 7.62
CA ASN A 248 17.78 23.17 8.50
C ASN A 248 19.26 23.64 8.52
N ASN A 249 20.17 22.84 7.96
CA ASN A 249 21.60 23.13 7.94
C ASN A 249 22.10 23.75 6.63
N LEU A 250 21.19 24.06 5.69
CA LEU A 250 21.53 24.80 4.47
C LEU A 250 21.97 26.23 4.83
N ARG A 251 23.06 26.69 4.22
CA ARG A 251 23.67 27.99 4.51
C ARG A 251 23.44 28.98 3.37
N HIS A 252 22.18 29.40 3.17
CA HIS A 252 21.78 30.28 2.05
C HIS A 252 22.29 29.79 0.70
N VAL A 253 21.95 28.56 0.36
CA VAL A 253 22.47 27.89 -0.84
C VAL A 253 21.79 28.43 -2.09
N ASP A 254 22.60 28.90 -3.04
CA ASP A 254 22.20 29.26 -4.40
C ASP A 254 22.55 28.11 -5.35
N VAL A 255 21.57 27.63 -6.12
CA VAL A 255 21.80 26.54 -7.09
C VAL A 255 20.91 26.69 -8.33
N CYS A 256 21.46 26.38 -9.49
CA CYS A 256 20.73 26.28 -10.75
C CYS A 256 20.58 24.81 -11.13
N ILE A 257 19.34 24.36 -11.35
CA ILE A 257 19.02 23.00 -11.82
C ILE A 257 18.54 23.11 -13.27
N PRO A 258 19.28 22.53 -14.23
CA PRO A 258 18.90 22.56 -15.64
C PRO A 258 17.55 21.86 -15.87
N ASN A 259 16.64 22.53 -16.57
CA ASN A 259 15.32 21.96 -16.84
C ASN A 259 15.41 20.83 -17.88
N SER A 260 14.52 19.83 -17.75
CA SER A 260 14.41 18.68 -18.66
C SER A 260 15.69 17.85 -18.78
N LYS A 261 16.57 17.91 -17.76
CA LYS A 261 17.77 17.09 -17.63
C LYS A 261 17.74 16.27 -16.35
N MET A 262 18.37 15.09 -16.39
CA MET A 262 18.61 14.30 -15.19
C MET A 262 19.66 15.00 -14.34
N THR A 263 19.26 15.51 -13.16
CA THR A 263 20.15 16.15 -12.20
C THR A 263 20.23 15.29 -10.94
N VAL A 264 21.45 15.03 -10.47
CA VAL A 264 21.70 14.19 -9.30
C VAL A 264 22.24 15.06 -8.15
N ILE A 265 21.59 15.01 -6.99
CA ILE A 265 22.09 15.62 -5.76
C ILE A 265 22.86 14.54 -5.00
N THR A 266 24.17 14.73 -4.84
CA THR A 266 25.06 13.80 -4.12
C THR A 266 25.72 14.48 -2.91
N GLY A 267 26.40 13.70 -2.07
CA GLY A 267 27.10 14.14 -0.86
C GLY A 267 26.88 13.19 0.33
N VAL A 268 27.67 13.38 1.39
CA VAL A 268 27.66 12.58 2.63
C VAL A 268 26.36 12.70 3.42
N SER A 269 26.07 11.78 4.36
CA SER A 269 24.91 11.91 5.26
C SER A 269 24.95 13.24 6.02
N GLY A 270 23.77 13.85 6.22
CA GLY A 270 23.67 15.15 6.90
C GLY A 270 24.13 16.37 6.09
N SER A 271 24.59 16.24 4.84
CA SER A 271 25.05 17.39 4.02
C SER A 271 23.93 18.36 3.58
N GLY A 272 22.66 18.02 3.81
CA GLY A 272 21.50 18.85 3.42
C GLY A 272 20.78 18.43 2.14
N LYS A 273 21.11 17.27 1.55
CA LYS A 273 20.47 16.75 0.30
C LYS A 273 18.94 16.70 0.40
N THR A 274 18.42 16.06 1.45
CA THR A 274 16.98 15.94 1.70
C THR A 274 16.34 17.30 1.97
N SER A 275 17.04 18.18 2.68
CA SER A 275 16.53 19.52 2.98
C SER A 275 16.46 20.43 1.76
N LEU A 276 17.37 20.25 0.80
CA LEU A 276 17.28 20.93 -0.49
C LEU A 276 16.18 20.32 -1.38
N ALA A 277 16.17 18.99 -1.55
CA ALA A 277 15.25 18.32 -2.47
C ALA A 277 13.79 18.29 -1.98
N PHE A 278 13.56 17.83 -0.76
CA PHE A 278 12.21 17.60 -0.22
C PHE A 278 11.71 18.79 0.59
N ASP A 279 12.49 19.27 1.55
CA ASP A 279 12.03 20.30 2.48
C ASP A 279 12.05 21.72 1.86
N THR A 280 12.69 21.89 0.70
CA THR A 280 12.78 23.16 -0.04
C THR A 280 12.10 23.06 -1.41
N ILE A 281 12.69 22.31 -2.36
CA ILE A 281 12.20 22.27 -3.75
C ILE A 281 10.80 21.66 -3.83
N PHE A 282 10.59 20.48 -3.27
CA PHE A 282 9.28 19.83 -3.30
C PHE A 282 8.23 20.59 -2.49
N ALA A 283 8.58 21.07 -1.31
CA ALA A 283 7.69 21.89 -0.48
C ALA A 283 7.21 23.15 -1.21
N GLU A 284 8.12 23.90 -1.85
CA GLU A 284 7.76 25.07 -2.68
C GLU A 284 6.95 24.68 -3.92
N GLY A 285 7.30 23.57 -4.58
CA GLY A 285 6.59 23.09 -5.75
C GLY A 285 5.13 22.74 -5.43
N GLN A 286 4.89 22.09 -4.29
CA GLN A 286 3.53 21.81 -3.82
C GLN A 286 2.81 23.06 -3.34
N ALA A 287 3.47 23.92 -2.55
CA ALA A 287 2.87 25.16 -2.06
C ALA A 287 2.37 26.03 -3.22
N ARG A 288 3.19 26.22 -4.26
CA ARG A 288 2.82 26.96 -5.49
C ARG A 288 1.69 26.29 -6.25
N TYR A 289 1.70 24.97 -6.36
CA TYR A 289 0.62 24.23 -7.00
C TYR A 289 -0.71 24.42 -6.26
N LEU A 290 -0.73 24.30 -4.93
CA LEU A 290 -1.92 24.54 -4.12
C LEU A 290 -2.37 26.01 -4.16
N GLU A 291 -1.43 26.96 -4.21
CA GLU A 291 -1.74 28.39 -4.39
C GLU A 291 -2.40 28.69 -5.74
N SER A 292 -2.19 27.85 -6.76
CA SER A 292 -2.86 27.97 -8.06
C SER A 292 -4.31 27.46 -8.06
N LEU A 293 -4.71 26.66 -7.08
CA LEU A 293 -6.07 26.10 -6.99
C LEU A 293 -7.10 27.14 -6.51
N SER A 294 -8.38 26.90 -6.75
CA SER A 294 -9.47 27.77 -6.26
C SER A 294 -9.51 27.84 -4.73
N THR A 295 -10.02 28.95 -4.18
CA THR A 295 -10.18 29.13 -2.73
C THR A 295 -11.00 28.02 -2.08
N TYR A 296 -11.99 27.47 -2.80
CA TYR A 296 -12.79 26.33 -2.36
C TYR A 296 -11.95 25.05 -2.25
N ALA A 297 -11.13 24.72 -3.27
CA ALA A 297 -10.30 23.52 -3.27
C ALA A 297 -9.23 23.55 -2.15
N ARG A 298 -8.64 24.73 -1.89
CA ARG A 298 -7.64 24.92 -0.82
C ARG A 298 -8.18 24.61 0.58
N ARG A 299 -9.49 24.77 0.81
CA ARG A 299 -10.12 24.47 2.10
C ARG A 299 -10.00 22.99 2.50
N PHE A 300 -9.91 22.09 1.52
CA PHE A 300 -9.83 20.63 1.77
C PHE A 300 -8.38 20.11 1.82
N LEU A 301 -7.43 20.83 1.22
CA LEU A 301 -6.04 20.40 1.06
C LEU A 301 -5.09 20.94 2.13
N GLY A 302 -5.58 21.80 3.03
CA GLY A 302 -4.76 22.46 4.05
C GLY A 302 -3.87 23.56 3.49
N ARG A 303 -3.29 24.39 4.37
CA ARG A 303 -2.20 25.30 4.00
C ARG A 303 -0.88 24.56 4.17
N MET A 304 -0.03 24.60 3.15
CA MET A 304 1.35 24.16 3.27
C MET A 304 2.24 25.34 3.64
N ASP A 305 3.17 25.09 4.55
CA ASP A 305 4.19 26.08 4.91
C ASP A 305 5.17 26.24 3.75
N LYS A 306 5.50 27.50 3.43
CA LYS A 306 6.56 27.82 2.47
C LYS A 306 7.92 27.43 3.04
N ALA A 307 8.84 27.08 2.15
CA ALA A 307 10.21 26.79 2.58
C ALA A 307 10.94 28.11 2.88
N PRO A 308 11.90 28.12 3.82
CA PRO A 308 12.79 29.26 4.03
C PRO A 308 13.80 29.32 2.87
N VAL A 309 13.43 30.07 1.83
CA VAL A 309 14.19 30.32 0.61
C VAL A 309 13.91 31.74 0.14
N ASP A 310 14.91 32.43 -0.39
CA ASP A 310 14.75 33.83 -0.79
C ASP A 310 13.96 33.94 -2.10
N ALA A 311 14.30 33.09 -3.08
CA ALA A 311 13.56 32.99 -4.33
C ALA A 311 13.74 31.62 -5.00
N ILE A 312 12.69 31.17 -5.71
CA ILE A 312 12.82 30.08 -6.67
C ILE A 312 12.12 30.47 -7.98
N ASP A 313 12.83 30.40 -9.10
CA ASP A 313 12.28 30.61 -10.44
C ASP A 313 12.28 29.30 -11.24
N GLY A 314 11.40 29.19 -12.24
CA GLY A 314 11.36 28.03 -13.14
C GLY A 314 10.78 26.72 -12.57
N LEU A 315 10.36 26.71 -11.30
CA LEU A 315 9.84 25.51 -10.64
C LEU A 315 8.42 25.14 -11.09
N SER A 316 8.26 23.93 -11.63
CA SER A 316 6.97 23.32 -12.00
C SER A 316 6.35 22.56 -10.81
N PRO A 317 5.05 22.17 -10.87
CA PRO A 317 4.46 21.29 -9.86
C PRO A 317 5.31 20.03 -9.66
N ALA A 318 5.72 19.77 -8.42
CA ALA A 318 6.64 18.69 -8.09
C ALA A 318 5.88 17.47 -7.54
N ILE A 319 6.26 16.28 -8.01
CA ILE A 319 5.80 15.00 -7.47
C ILE A 319 6.99 14.30 -6.81
N ALA A 320 6.89 14.04 -5.52
CA ALA A 320 7.87 13.27 -4.78
C ALA A 320 7.47 11.80 -4.71
N ILE A 321 8.39 10.92 -5.09
CA ILE A 321 8.26 9.47 -4.89
C ILE A 321 9.14 9.12 -3.69
N ASN A 322 8.53 9.01 -2.51
CA ASN A 322 9.24 8.75 -1.25
C ASN A 322 9.47 7.25 -1.02
N GLN A 323 10.55 6.91 -0.33
CA GLN A 323 10.89 5.54 0.07
C GLN A 323 10.05 5.00 1.25
N LYS A 324 9.14 5.79 1.84
CA LYS A 324 8.31 5.32 2.97
C LYS A 324 7.46 4.13 2.52
N SER A 325 7.67 2.98 3.16
CA SER A 325 6.92 1.74 2.90
C SER A 325 5.43 2.03 2.92
N THR A 326 4.71 1.69 1.85
CA THR A 326 3.25 1.64 1.85
C THR A 326 2.83 0.83 3.09
N GLY A 327 2.12 1.47 4.02
CA GLY A 327 1.81 0.86 5.32
C GLY A 327 1.31 -0.58 5.16
N ARG A 328 1.74 -1.46 6.07
CA ARG A 328 1.40 -2.90 6.09
C ARG A 328 -0.09 -3.12 6.37
N ASN A 329 -0.94 -2.75 5.42
CA ASN A 329 -2.35 -3.09 5.42
C ASN A 329 -2.54 -4.19 4.38
N PRO A 330 -3.02 -5.39 4.76
CA PRO A 330 -3.30 -6.47 3.80
C PRO A 330 -4.25 -6.08 2.66
N ARG A 331 -5.01 -4.99 2.80
CA ARG A 331 -5.88 -4.45 1.75
C ARG A 331 -5.14 -3.59 0.72
N SER A 332 -3.92 -3.15 1.02
CA SER A 332 -3.04 -2.45 0.08
C SER A 332 -2.33 -3.47 -0.80
N THR A 333 -2.82 -3.64 -2.01
CA THR A 333 -2.27 -4.53 -3.04
C THR A 333 -1.71 -3.73 -4.22
N VAL A 334 -0.94 -4.38 -5.09
CA VAL A 334 -0.49 -3.78 -6.36
C VAL A 334 -1.68 -3.23 -7.15
N ALA A 335 -2.80 -3.96 -7.18
CA ALA A 335 -3.98 -3.55 -7.91
C ALA A 335 -4.63 -2.28 -7.34
N THR A 336 -4.62 -2.10 -6.01
CA THR A 336 -5.15 -0.89 -5.38
C THR A 336 -4.18 0.29 -5.47
N THR A 337 -2.87 0.06 -5.40
CA THR A 337 -1.86 1.14 -5.49
C THR A 337 -1.74 1.69 -6.92
N THR A 338 -1.96 0.84 -7.93
CA THR A 338 -1.98 1.25 -9.35
C THR A 338 -3.38 1.68 -9.82
N GLU A 339 -4.38 1.67 -8.94
CA GLU A 339 -5.79 1.97 -9.21
C GLU A 339 -6.47 1.06 -10.25
N ILE A 340 -5.75 0.07 -10.83
CA ILE A 340 -6.32 -0.91 -11.77
C ILE A 340 -7.49 -1.69 -11.15
N TYR A 341 -7.49 -1.86 -9.82
CA TYR A 341 -8.58 -2.51 -9.09
C TYR A 341 -9.94 -1.85 -9.36
N ASP A 342 -10.01 -0.52 -9.48
CA ASP A 342 -11.28 0.18 -9.71
C ASP A 342 -11.80 -0.05 -11.13
N TYR A 343 -10.90 -0.07 -12.12
CA TYR A 343 -11.23 -0.44 -13.49
C TYR A 343 -11.71 -1.89 -13.59
N LEU A 344 -11.01 -2.81 -12.91
CA LEU A 344 -11.40 -4.22 -12.87
C LEU A 344 -12.79 -4.39 -12.21
N ARG A 345 -13.10 -3.65 -11.15
CA ARG A 345 -14.43 -3.69 -10.53
C ARG A 345 -15.52 -3.26 -11.50
N LEU A 346 -15.32 -2.18 -12.26
CA LEU A 346 -16.27 -1.73 -13.27
C LEU A 346 -16.42 -2.74 -14.40
N LEU A 347 -15.31 -3.32 -14.85
CA LEU A 347 -15.30 -4.36 -15.88
C LEU A 347 -16.12 -5.58 -15.43
N TYR A 348 -15.82 -6.14 -14.26
CA TYR A 348 -16.53 -7.30 -13.73
C TYR A 348 -18.00 -7.00 -13.42
N ALA A 349 -18.33 -5.77 -13.01
CA ALA A 349 -19.73 -5.37 -12.82
C ALA A 349 -20.54 -5.33 -14.13
N ARG A 350 -19.90 -5.01 -15.27
CA ARG A 350 -20.60 -4.86 -16.57
C ARG A 350 -20.65 -6.15 -17.38
N ILE A 351 -19.57 -6.92 -17.41
CA ILE A 351 -19.47 -8.11 -18.28
C ILE A 351 -19.26 -9.42 -17.50
N GLY A 352 -19.09 -9.34 -16.19
CA GLY A 352 -18.93 -10.52 -15.35
C GLY A 352 -20.19 -11.37 -15.35
N LYS A 353 -20.01 -12.67 -15.62
CA LYS A 353 -21.09 -13.66 -15.47
C LYS A 353 -21.14 -14.10 -14.01
N ALA A 354 -22.21 -13.73 -13.31
CA ALA A 354 -22.41 -14.14 -11.93
C ALA A 354 -22.69 -15.64 -11.86
N HIS A 355 -22.09 -16.33 -10.88
CA HIS A 355 -22.32 -17.75 -10.61
C HIS A 355 -22.80 -17.93 -9.17
N CYS A 356 -23.59 -18.96 -8.93
CA CYS A 356 -24.03 -19.33 -7.60
C CYS A 356 -22.82 -19.80 -6.76
N PRO A 357 -22.56 -19.24 -5.58
CA PRO A 357 -21.43 -19.64 -4.74
C PRO A 357 -21.54 -21.07 -4.18
N LYS A 358 -22.76 -21.63 -4.10
CA LYS A 358 -23.00 -23.00 -3.61
C LYS A 358 -22.92 -24.05 -4.70
N THR A 359 -23.41 -23.75 -5.91
CA THR A 359 -23.55 -24.75 -6.99
C THR A 359 -22.64 -24.52 -8.18
N GLY A 360 -21.96 -23.37 -8.27
CA GLY A 360 -21.11 -23.00 -9.41
C GLY A 360 -21.85 -22.76 -10.72
N LYS A 361 -23.19 -22.88 -10.76
CA LYS A 361 -23.99 -22.65 -11.97
C LYS A 361 -24.14 -21.16 -12.28
N PRO A 362 -24.19 -20.75 -13.56
CA PRO A 362 -24.41 -19.37 -13.93
C PRO A 362 -25.77 -18.89 -13.43
N LEU A 363 -25.82 -17.66 -12.95
CA LEU A 363 -27.06 -16.99 -12.62
C LEU A 363 -27.74 -16.50 -13.90
N ILE A 364 -29.01 -16.88 -14.07
CA ILE A 364 -29.82 -16.54 -15.24
C ILE A 364 -31.10 -15.89 -14.71
N GLY A 365 -31.50 -14.76 -15.30
CA GLY A 365 -32.82 -14.17 -15.08
C GLY A 365 -33.83 -14.74 -16.08
N TYR A 366 -35.07 -14.99 -15.65
CA TYR A 366 -36.12 -15.50 -16.51
C TYR A 366 -37.17 -14.42 -16.82
N SER A 367 -37.47 -14.14 -18.08
CA SER A 367 -38.74 -13.51 -18.45
C SER A 367 -39.93 -14.43 -18.10
N SER A 368 -41.15 -13.88 -17.98
CA SER A 368 -42.37 -14.69 -17.79
C SER A 368 -42.52 -15.78 -18.86
N SER A 369 -42.25 -15.44 -20.13
CA SER A 369 -42.26 -16.38 -21.26
C SER A 369 -41.18 -17.46 -21.16
N SER A 370 -39.94 -17.10 -20.81
CA SER A 370 -38.84 -18.07 -20.67
C SER A 370 -39.00 -18.98 -19.45
N ALA A 371 -39.55 -18.46 -18.34
CA ALA A 371 -39.89 -19.25 -17.16
C ALA A 371 -40.99 -20.26 -17.48
N ALA A 372 -42.04 -19.82 -18.20
CA ALA A 372 -43.11 -20.72 -18.66
C ALA A 372 -42.56 -21.81 -19.60
N ALA A 373 -41.74 -21.43 -20.59
CA ALA A 373 -41.08 -22.39 -21.48
C ALA A 373 -40.24 -23.42 -20.72
N TYR A 374 -39.43 -22.97 -19.77
CA TYR A 374 -38.64 -23.85 -18.90
C TYR A 374 -39.53 -24.82 -18.13
N CYS A 375 -40.64 -24.33 -17.57
CA CYS A 375 -41.57 -25.17 -16.83
C CYS A 375 -42.22 -26.22 -17.72
N THR A 376 -42.68 -25.83 -18.91
CA THR A 376 -43.26 -26.73 -19.90
C THR A 376 -42.26 -27.77 -20.40
N GLU A 377 -40.97 -27.44 -20.48
CA GLU A 377 -39.93 -28.39 -20.90
C GLU A 377 -39.57 -29.41 -19.80
N HIS A 378 -39.57 -28.99 -18.53
CA HIS A 378 -39.06 -29.80 -17.42
C HIS A 378 -40.14 -30.45 -16.54
N PHE A 379 -41.38 -29.94 -16.57
CA PHE A 379 -42.47 -30.31 -15.67
C PHE A 379 -43.80 -30.54 -16.40
N ASP A 380 -43.77 -30.87 -17.71
CA ASP A 380 -44.98 -31.17 -18.49
C ASP A 380 -45.82 -32.27 -17.82
N GLY A 381 -47.11 -32.01 -17.65
CA GLY A 381 -48.05 -32.91 -16.98
C GLY A 381 -48.05 -32.86 -15.45
N GLU A 382 -47.20 -32.05 -14.80
CA GLU A 382 -47.21 -31.88 -13.34
C GLU A 382 -48.13 -30.72 -12.92
N ARG A 383 -48.77 -30.86 -11.74
CA ARG A 383 -49.46 -29.74 -11.09
C ARG A 383 -48.47 -28.86 -10.32
N VAL A 384 -48.55 -27.56 -10.59
CA VAL A 384 -47.70 -26.54 -9.96
C VAL A 384 -48.53 -25.49 -9.24
N GLU A 385 -48.00 -25.02 -8.12
CA GLU A 385 -48.46 -23.82 -7.43
C GLU A 385 -47.45 -22.70 -7.63
N LEU A 386 -47.93 -21.56 -8.12
CA LEU A 386 -47.14 -20.36 -8.30
C LEU A 386 -47.30 -19.47 -7.07
N LEU A 387 -46.20 -19.23 -6.38
CA LEU A 387 -46.16 -18.52 -5.11
C LEU A 387 -45.41 -17.19 -5.28
N ALA A 388 -45.99 -16.09 -4.79
CA ALA A 388 -45.35 -14.80 -4.71
C ALA A 388 -44.91 -14.53 -3.26
N PRO A 389 -43.60 -14.40 -2.96
CA PRO A 389 -43.15 -14.14 -1.60
C PRO A 389 -43.63 -12.77 -1.11
N LEU A 390 -44.36 -12.77 0.00
CA LEU A 390 -44.77 -11.56 0.74
C LEU A 390 -43.80 -11.24 1.88
N TYR A 391 -43.14 -12.26 2.44
CA TYR A 391 -42.02 -12.13 3.35
C TYR A 391 -41.03 -13.27 3.16
N LEU A 392 -39.74 -12.96 3.18
CA LEU A 392 -38.67 -13.93 3.05
C LEU A 392 -37.57 -13.64 4.08
N PRO A 393 -37.30 -14.55 5.05
CA PRO A 393 -36.30 -14.37 6.09
C PRO A 393 -34.91 -14.05 5.52
N GLY A 394 -34.23 -13.09 6.15
CA GLY A 394 -32.86 -12.69 5.78
C GLY A 394 -32.75 -11.88 4.49
N SER A 395 -33.85 -11.65 3.76
CA SER A 395 -33.85 -10.85 2.54
C SER A 395 -33.46 -9.39 2.78
N SER A 396 -32.59 -8.84 1.92
CA SER A 396 -32.42 -7.39 1.80
C SER A 396 -33.44 -6.73 0.85
N LYS A 397 -34.32 -7.51 0.18
CA LYS A 397 -35.41 -6.97 -0.65
C LYS A 397 -36.59 -6.55 0.23
N ILE A 398 -37.17 -5.41 -0.14
CA ILE A 398 -38.42 -4.91 0.44
C ILE A 398 -39.57 -5.70 -0.21
N PHE A 399 -40.34 -6.41 0.60
CA PHE A 399 -41.58 -7.08 0.21
C PHE A 399 -42.79 -6.37 0.80
N LEU A 400 -44.00 -6.89 0.54
CA LEU A 400 -45.25 -6.36 1.09
C LEU A 400 -45.25 -6.36 2.63
N LEU A 401 -44.63 -7.38 3.24
CA LEU A 401 -44.48 -7.48 4.69
C LEU A 401 -43.03 -7.18 5.08
N ASP A 402 -42.87 -6.32 6.07
CA ASP A 402 -41.62 -6.04 6.79
C ASP A 402 -41.34 -7.07 7.90
N HIS A 403 -42.40 -7.68 8.45
CA HIS A 403 -42.33 -8.76 9.42
C HIS A 403 -43.53 -9.72 9.28
N PRO A 404 -43.38 -11.04 9.50
CA PRO A 404 -44.48 -12.01 9.35
C PRO A 404 -45.69 -11.72 10.23
N LYS A 405 -45.46 -11.15 11.43
CA LYS A 405 -46.53 -10.74 12.36
C LYS A 405 -47.50 -9.72 11.77
N ASN A 406 -47.08 -8.95 10.77
CA ASN A 406 -47.93 -7.93 10.15
C ASN A 406 -48.86 -8.52 9.08
N LEU A 407 -48.81 -9.84 8.85
CA LEU A 407 -49.67 -10.53 7.91
C LEU A 407 -51.16 -10.27 8.22
N SER A 408 -51.57 -10.31 9.49
CA SER A 408 -52.96 -10.05 9.92
C SER A 408 -53.52 -8.73 9.39
N ASN A 409 -52.68 -7.72 9.20
CA ASN A 409 -53.11 -6.39 8.77
C ASN A 409 -53.42 -6.32 7.27
N VAL A 410 -53.04 -7.34 6.50
CA VAL A 410 -53.09 -7.34 5.03
C VAL A 410 -54.07 -8.41 4.50
N ILE A 411 -54.48 -9.38 5.33
CA ILE A 411 -55.38 -10.49 4.96
C ILE A 411 -56.67 -9.99 4.31
N ASP A 412 -57.38 -9.05 4.94
CA ASP A 412 -58.65 -8.51 4.42
C ASP A 412 -58.49 -7.88 3.03
N SER A 413 -57.35 -7.23 2.78
CA SER A 413 -57.05 -6.66 1.46
C SER A 413 -56.85 -7.76 0.44
N LEU A 414 -56.09 -8.81 0.79
CA LEU A 414 -55.83 -9.94 -0.10
C LEU A 414 -57.11 -10.70 -0.46
N VAL A 415 -58.02 -10.88 0.50
CA VAL A 415 -59.34 -11.50 0.26
C VAL A 415 -60.18 -10.64 -0.68
N LYS A 416 -60.24 -9.32 -0.45
CA LYS A 416 -60.97 -8.39 -1.34
C LYS A 416 -60.40 -8.34 -2.75
N GLU A 417 -59.10 -8.53 -2.90
CA GLU A 417 -58.41 -8.64 -4.19
C GLU A 417 -58.64 -9.99 -4.91
N GLY A 418 -59.31 -10.95 -4.24
CA GLY A 418 -59.72 -12.23 -4.81
C GLY A 418 -58.73 -13.39 -4.60
N PHE A 419 -57.74 -13.21 -3.72
CA PHE A 419 -56.83 -14.31 -3.37
C PHE A 419 -57.51 -15.28 -2.40
N VAL A 420 -57.26 -16.59 -2.59
CA VAL A 420 -57.95 -17.65 -1.84
C VAL A 420 -57.01 -18.33 -0.82
N ARG A 421 -55.70 -18.37 -1.09
CA ARG A 421 -54.74 -19.14 -0.30
C ARG A 421 -53.45 -18.39 -0.04
N ILE A 422 -52.86 -18.67 1.10
CA ILE A 422 -51.53 -18.24 1.49
C ILE A 422 -50.74 -19.44 1.99
N ASN A 423 -49.45 -19.47 1.69
CA ASN A 423 -48.54 -20.49 2.14
C ASN A 423 -47.65 -19.93 3.26
N ILE A 424 -47.69 -20.58 4.43
CA ILE A 424 -46.87 -20.22 5.58
C ILE A 424 -45.97 -21.42 5.91
N ASN A 425 -44.66 -21.23 5.86
CA ASN A 425 -43.67 -22.30 6.09
C ASN A 425 -43.84 -23.59 5.25
N GLY A 426 -44.51 -23.51 4.10
CA GLY A 426 -44.81 -24.66 3.24
C GLY A 426 -46.25 -25.15 3.36
N GLU A 427 -46.99 -24.76 4.39
CA GLU A 427 -48.39 -25.16 4.61
C GLU A 427 -49.35 -24.18 3.94
N SER A 428 -50.23 -24.69 3.09
CA SER A 428 -51.24 -23.88 2.39
C SER A 428 -52.48 -23.72 3.24
N ILE A 429 -52.75 -22.48 3.64
CA ILE A 429 -53.91 -22.08 4.43
C ILE A 429 -54.88 -21.32 3.53
N ARG A 430 -56.18 -21.55 3.67
CA ARG A 430 -57.19 -20.74 2.97
C ARG A 430 -57.47 -19.44 3.72
N LEU A 431 -57.59 -18.34 2.99
CA LEU A 431 -57.76 -17.02 3.56
C LEU A 431 -59.17 -16.79 4.14
N ASP A 432 -60.17 -17.53 3.67
CA ASP A 432 -61.55 -17.50 4.21
C ASP A 432 -61.68 -18.18 5.59
N GLU A 433 -60.76 -19.09 5.91
CA GLU A 433 -60.69 -19.80 7.20
C GLU A 433 -59.73 -19.11 8.20
N TRP A 434 -59.16 -17.95 7.83
CA TRP A 434 -58.11 -17.28 8.60
C TRP A 434 -58.54 -16.89 10.02
N ASP A 435 -59.75 -16.32 10.16
CA ASP A 435 -60.28 -15.88 11.45
C ASP A 435 -60.54 -17.07 12.38
N GLU A 436 -61.02 -18.20 11.84
CA GLU A 436 -61.25 -19.43 12.62
C GLU A 436 -59.92 -20.02 13.12
N ILE A 437 -58.87 -19.96 12.29
CA ILE A 437 -57.54 -20.50 12.59
C ILE A 437 -56.80 -19.66 13.64
N ILE A 438 -56.92 -18.32 13.60
CA ILE A 438 -56.27 -17.44 14.60
C ILE A 438 -56.97 -17.47 15.96
N THR A 439 -58.28 -17.74 15.99
CA THR A 439 -59.07 -17.75 17.22
C THR A 439 -58.93 -19.07 18.01
N ASP A 440 -58.48 -20.15 17.37
CA ASP A 440 -58.19 -21.43 18.03
C ASP A 440 -56.87 -21.38 18.82
N GLN A 441 -56.97 -21.46 20.16
CA GLN A 441 -55.83 -21.47 21.08
C GLN A 441 -54.82 -22.59 20.81
N LYS A 442 -55.22 -23.73 20.22
CA LYS A 442 -54.29 -24.81 19.87
C LYS A 442 -53.41 -24.50 18.66
N VAL A 443 -53.84 -23.60 17.79
CA VAL A 443 -53.14 -23.25 16.55
C VAL A 443 -52.28 -22.00 16.75
N GLN A 444 -52.65 -21.10 17.67
CA GLN A 444 -51.78 -20.02 18.15
C GLN A 444 -50.44 -20.53 18.71
N ASP A 445 -50.43 -21.65 19.44
CA ASP A 445 -49.20 -22.27 19.94
C ASP A 445 -48.38 -22.99 18.84
N GLY A 446 -48.96 -23.27 17.68
CA GLY A 446 -48.31 -23.93 16.53
C GLY A 446 -47.79 -23.00 15.43
N LEU A 447 -48.41 -21.82 15.26
CA LEU A 447 -48.05 -20.79 14.29
C LEU A 447 -47.30 -19.62 14.96
N GLU A 448 -46.16 -19.90 15.60
CA GLU A 448 -45.29 -18.82 16.06
C GLU A 448 -44.68 -18.06 14.87
N PHE A 449 -45.16 -16.84 14.63
CA PHE A 449 -44.58 -15.92 13.66
C PHE A 449 -43.23 -15.39 14.14
N THR A 450 -42.18 -16.13 13.83
CA THR A 450 -40.78 -15.75 14.07
C THR A 450 -40.20 -15.03 12.85
N ARG A 451 -39.00 -14.42 13.00
CA ARG A 451 -38.27 -13.83 11.86
C ARG A 451 -37.84 -14.84 10.79
N ASN A 452 -37.93 -16.14 11.09
CA ASN A 452 -37.59 -17.22 10.17
C ASN A 452 -38.81 -17.78 9.42
N THR A 453 -40.01 -17.27 9.69
CA THR A 453 -41.24 -17.73 9.02
C THR A 453 -41.28 -17.20 7.59
N THR A 454 -41.52 -18.07 6.61
CA THR A 454 -41.74 -17.67 5.21
C THR A 454 -43.21 -17.46 4.94
N VAL A 455 -43.57 -16.39 4.24
CA VAL A 455 -44.97 -16.08 3.88
C VAL A 455 -45.06 -15.85 2.38
N ASP A 456 -45.79 -16.72 1.68
CA ASP A 456 -45.94 -16.66 0.23
C ASP A 456 -47.43 -16.67 -0.18
N LEU A 457 -47.83 -15.74 -1.05
CA LEU A 457 -49.18 -15.68 -1.60
C LEU A 457 -49.32 -16.70 -2.74
N VAL A 458 -50.37 -17.52 -2.71
CA VAL A 458 -50.66 -18.44 -3.83
C VAL A 458 -51.36 -17.65 -4.94
N ILE A 459 -50.68 -17.50 -6.07
CA ILE A 459 -51.17 -16.71 -7.21
C ILE A 459 -52.04 -17.56 -8.12
N ASP A 460 -51.59 -18.75 -8.47
CA ASP A 460 -52.34 -19.68 -9.32
C ASP A 460 -51.91 -21.13 -9.06
N ARG A 461 -52.80 -22.06 -9.41
CA ARG A 461 -52.55 -23.51 -9.37
C ARG A 461 -52.96 -24.11 -10.71
N LEU A 462 -51.97 -24.59 -11.45
CA LEU A 462 -52.12 -24.95 -12.85
C LEU A 462 -51.53 -26.34 -13.12
N LEU A 463 -52.10 -27.06 -14.09
CA LEU A 463 -51.43 -28.19 -14.72
C LEU A 463 -50.49 -27.63 -15.78
N VAL A 464 -49.21 -27.96 -15.71
CA VAL A 464 -48.25 -27.55 -16.73
C VAL A 464 -48.54 -28.33 -18.00
N SER A 465 -48.86 -27.63 -19.09
CA SER A 465 -49.07 -28.23 -20.40
C SER A 465 -48.47 -27.34 -21.48
N LYS A 466 -48.07 -27.94 -22.61
CA LYS A 466 -47.65 -27.19 -23.80
C LYS A 466 -48.74 -26.28 -24.38
N VAL A 467 -50.01 -26.66 -24.22
CA VAL A 467 -51.15 -25.91 -24.74
C VAL A 467 -51.42 -24.65 -23.89
N ASP A 468 -51.20 -24.74 -22.57
CA ASP A 468 -51.47 -23.67 -21.62
C ASP A 468 -50.25 -22.78 -21.31
N GLN A 469 -49.18 -22.89 -22.10
CA GLN A 469 -47.93 -22.14 -21.85
C GLN A 469 -48.17 -20.62 -21.75
N LYS A 470 -49.10 -20.06 -22.55
CA LYS A 470 -49.45 -18.63 -22.51
C LYS A 470 -50.08 -18.26 -21.17
N ARG A 471 -51.02 -19.06 -20.69
CA ARG A 471 -51.67 -18.88 -19.38
C ARG A 471 -50.66 -18.99 -18.24
N LEU A 472 -49.74 -19.96 -18.33
CA LEU A 472 -48.66 -20.11 -17.36
C LEU A 472 -47.75 -18.89 -17.33
N ALA A 473 -47.43 -18.29 -18.48
CA ALA A 473 -46.64 -17.06 -18.56
C ALA A 473 -47.35 -15.86 -17.91
N GLU A 474 -48.66 -15.71 -18.14
CA GLU A 474 -49.49 -14.66 -17.50
C GLU A 474 -49.54 -14.83 -15.97
N ALA A 475 -49.71 -16.06 -15.48
CA ALA A 475 -49.71 -16.35 -14.05
C ALA A 475 -48.32 -16.11 -13.40
N ILE A 476 -47.23 -16.47 -14.08
CA ILE A 476 -45.86 -16.17 -13.64
C ILE A 476 -45.60 -14.66 -13.64
N GLU A 477 -46.14 -13.92 -14.61
CA GLU A 477 -46.02 -12.46 -14.65
C GLU A 477 -46.71 -11.81 -13.44
N ASN A 478 -47.92 -12.26 -13.11
CA ASN A 478 -48.63 -11.83 -11.92
C ASN A 478 -47.85 -12.15 -10.64
N ALA A 479 -47.27 -13.35 -10.56
CA ALA A 479 -46.45 -13.75 -9.43
C ALA A 479 -45.17 -12.91 -9.32
N PHE A 480 -44.50 -12.61 -10.43
CA PHE A 480 -43.36 -11.70 -10.44
C PHE A 480 -43.76 -10.29 -9.99
N HIS A 481 -44.92 -9.78 -10.40
CA HIS A 481 -45.36 -8.46 -9.98
C HIS A 481 -45.59 -8.41 -8.46
N ARG A 482 -46.27 -9.40 -7.90
CA ARG A 482 -46.57 -9.48 -6.45
C ARG A 482 -45.35 -9.82 -5.60
N GLY A 483 -44.44 -10.65 -6.10
CA GLY A 483 -43.22 -11.06 -5.42
C GLY A 483 -42.01 -10.15 -5.68
N HIS A 484 -42.21 -8.93 -6.20
CA HIS A 484 -41.14 -7.97 -6.54
C HIS A 484 -40.00 -8.61 -7.36
N GLY A 485 -40.38 -9.31 -8.42
CA GLY A 485 -39.51 -10.00 -9.38
C GLY A 485 -39.07 -11.40 -8.94
N LEU A 486 -39.66 -11.98 -7.89
CA LEU A 486 -39.44 -13.37 -7.45
C LEU A 486 -40.73 -14.17 -7.56
N VAL A 487 -40.62 -15.43 -7.96
CA VAL A 487 -41.69 -16.43 -7.91
C VAL A 487 -41.13 -17.72 -7.34
N LYS A 488 -41.89 -18.44 -6.52
CA LYS A 488 -41.58 -19.83 -6.15
C LYS A 488 -42.57 -20.74 -6.86
N ILE A 489 -42.09 -21.82 -7.42
CA ILE A 489 -42.91 -22.84 -8.07
C ILE A 489 -42.81 -24.09 -7.21
N CYS A 490 -43.93 -24.46 -6.61
CA CYS A 490 -44.07 -25.67 -5.81
C CYS A 490 -44.69 -26.78 -6.66
N MET A 491 -44.05 -27.96 -6.71
CA MET A 491 -44.58 -29.12 -7.42
C MET A 491 -45.48 -29.90 -6.48
N THR A 492 -46.80 -29.87 -6.70
CA THR A 492 -47.76 -30.46 -5.76
C THR A 492 -47.82 -31.98 -5.84
N ASP A 493 -47.48 -32.57 -7.00
CA ASP A 493 -47.62 -34.01 -7.22
C ASP A 493 -46.40 -34.84 -6.74
N ARG A 494 -45.25 -34.20 -6.50
CA ARG A 494 -43.99 -34.90 -6.13
C ARG A 494 -43.53 -34.70 -4.68
N ASN A 495 -44.29 -33.96 -3.84
CA ASN A 495 -43.86 -33.55 -2.49
C ASN A 495 -42.42 -32.97 -2.45
N LEU A 496 -42.00 -32.30 -3.53
CA LEU A 496 -40.67 -31.70 -3.64
C LEU A 496 -40.68 -30.30 -3.02
N LYS A 497 -39.55 -29.89 -2.43
CA LYS A 497 -39.39 -28.54 -1.90
C LYS A 497 -39.61 -27.48 -3.00
N PRO A 498 -40.27 -26.35 -2.71
CA PRO A 498 -40.54 -25.31 -3.70
C PRO A 498 -39.24 -24.75 -4.30
N LYS A 499 -39.22 -24.59 -5.64
CA LYS A 499 -38.08 -24.04 -6.38
C LYS A 499 -38.27 -22.55 -6.66
N PHE A 500 -37.22 -21.76 -6.53
CA PHE A 500 -37.26 -20.31 -6.72
C PHE A 500 -36.85 -19.92 -8.14
N TYR A 501 -37.56 -18.96 -8.73
CA TYR A 501 -37.25 -18.36 -10.02
C TYR A 501 -37.32 -16.83 -9.91
N GLN A 502 -36.43 -16.13 -10.63
CA GLN A 502 -36.28 -14.68 -10.52
C GLN A 502 -36.32 -14.00 -11.89
N LYS A 503 -37.02 -12.87 -12.00
CA LYS A 503 -37.21 -12.13 -13.25
C LYS A 503 -35.93 -11.45 -13.77
N HIS A 504 -35.09 -11.01 -12.84
CA HIS A 504 -33.83 -10.30 -13.12
C HIS A 504 -32.63 -11.13 -12.67
N LEU A 505 -31.45 -10.86 -13.24
CA LEU A 505 -30.19 -11.38 -12.72
C LEU A 505 -30.10 -11.06 -11.21
N PRO A 506 -29.78 -12.03 -10.34
CA PRO A 506 -29.65 -11.78 -8.92
C PRO A 506 -28.53 -10.75 -8.70
N MET A 507 -28.82 -9.66 -7.98
CA MET A 507 -27.75 -8.85 -7.42
C MET A 507 -27.00 -9.70 -6.38
N TRP A 508 -25.68 -9.53 -6.29
CA TRP A 508 -24.82 -10.19 -5.30
C TRP A 508 -25.28 -10.07 -3.83
N LYS A 509 -26.14 -9.11 -3.52
CA LYS A 509 -26.76 -8.90 -2.20
C LYS A 509 -28.09 -9.64 -1.98
N ALA A 510 -28.62 -10.34 -2.99
CA ALA A 510 -29.83 -11.13 -2.82
C ALA A 510 -29.47 -12.54 -2.36
N ASP A 511 -29.81 -12.89 -1.11
CA ASP A 511 -29.54 -14.20 -0.48
C ASP A 511 -30.27 -15.39 -1.14
N PHE A 512 -30.92 -15.19 -2.28
CA PHE A 512 -31.73 -16.20 -2.97
C PHE A 512 -30.91 -17.02 -3.94
N PHE A 513 -29.94 -17.74 -3.38
CA PHE A 513 -29.22 -18.81 -4.03
C PHE A 513 -29.66 -20.15 -3.42
N SER A 514 -30.83 -20.65 -3.82
CA SER A 514 -31.29 -21.99 -3.45
C SER A 514 -31.59 -22.85 -4.68
N TRP A 515 -30.51 -23.28 -5.34
CA TRP A 515 -30.52 -24.61 -5.94
C TRP A 515 -29.98 -25.57 -4.88
N LYS A 516 -30.87 -26.13 -4.05
CA LYS A 516 -30.57 -27.37 -3.33
C LYS A 516 -31.10 -28.52 -4.17
N ASN A 517 -30.20 -29.34 -4.68
CA ASN A 517 -30.39 -30.79 -4.61
C ASN A 517 -29.53 -31.26 -3.45
#